data_AF-A0A7C9NB68-F1
#
_entry.id   AF-A0A7C9NB68-F1
#
_cell.length_a   1.000
_cell.length_b   1.000
_cell.length_c   1.000
_cell.angle_alpha   90.00
_cell.angle_beta   90.00
_cell.angle_gamma   90.00
#
_symmetry.space_group_name_H-M   'P 1'
#
loop_
_entity.id
_entity.type
_entity.pdbx_description
1 polymer ?
#
loop_
_entity_poly.entity_id
_entity_poly.type
_entity_poly.pdbx_seq_one_letter_code
_entity_poly.pdbx_strand_id
1 'polypeptide(L)'
;MTQKSGDGNISPVRPLLVGDVIAERRVAGFGWLMQNGDVASTHLDDRLLVDGDEHLPGPPNRPVPQTADGAHSLAAMPPADLPAHRVHAAESLNPATPVRAGALLDLRGAPWRPLIRPLLAAVHATGHRLWLAGGAARDLVADVPLSEVNDLDLSGTVPAGRFTDITRQTLRALGMSECQVTVNPSSLVCSVLPPKRKTRLIEYRGLSKGGFKFPAVGSRLSEDAQYRDFAFNALLYDALDHQIMDPSGTGLDDLLGKERRFTPLNVSDDPLTQAMVIVRAAKFALRWREDDPSGVVTFDLEPLKARIAALPPMLGRMLSSSEWRGLRNAYRRSVRATTQQQREFAAMLPQPGRDLLNTLIGDAR
;
A
#
# COMPACT_ATOMS: atom_id res chain seq x y z
N MET A 1 -15.86 -21.30 -31.92
CA MET A 1 -15.94 -19.83 -31.80
C MET A 1 -14.87 -19.39 -30.83
N THR A 2 -13.79 -18.84 -31.35
CA THR A 2 -12.63 -18.33 -30.61
C THR A 2 -13.02 -17.08 -29.83
N GLN A 3 -12.85 -17.12 -28.51
CA GLN A 3 -12.93 -15.94 -27.65
C GLN A 3 -11.88 -14.92 -28.11
N LYS A 4 -12.33 -13.77 -28.61
CA LYS A 4 -11.51 -12.56 -28.67
C LYS A 4 -11.27 -12.11 -27.23
N SER A 5 -10.11 -12.44 -26.67
CA SER A 5 -9.55 -11.67 -25.57
C SER A 5 -9.49 -10.22 -26.02
N GLY A 6 -10.14 -9.32 -25.28
CA GLY A 6 -10.12 -7.90 -25.59
C GLY A 6 -8.68 -7.42 -25.65
N ASP A 7 -8.31 -6.84 -26.79
CA ASP A 7 -7.14 -5.97 -26.90
C ASP A 7 -7.39 -4.77 -25.97
N GLY A 8 -7.11 -4.96 -24.68
CA GLY A 8 -7.05 -3.87 -23.72
C GLY A 8 -6.03 -2.88 -24.24
N ASN A 9 -6.40 -1.59 -24.25
CA ASN A 9 -5.56 -0.48 -24.73
C ASN A 9 -4.11 -0.63 -24.22
N ILE A 10 -3.24 -1.19 -25.05
CA ILE A 10 -1.82 -1.29 -24.73
C ILE A 10 -1.27 0.11 -24.97
N SER A 11 -0.84 0.78 -23.90
CA SER A 11 -0.12 2.05 -24.05
C SER A 11 1.07 1.85 -24.99
N PRO A 12 1.32 2.77 -25.94
CA PRO A 12 2.44 2.66 -26.86
C PRO A 12 3.80 2.75 -26.16
N VAL A 13 3.83 3.14 -24.88
CA VAL A 13 5.04 3.28 -24.08
C VAL A 13 5.05 2.19 -23.01
N ARG A 14 6.09 1.34 -23.00
CA ARG A 14 6.35 0.41 -21.90
C ARG A 14 7.35 1.04 -20.93
N PRO A 15 7.04 1.14 -19.62
CA PRO A 15 8.01 1.60 -18.65
C PRO A 15 9.07 0.53 -18.36
N LEU A 16 10.21 0.96 -17.79
CA LEU A 16 11.24 0.04 -17.32
C LEU A 16 10.75 -0.70 -16.06
N LEU A 17 10.98 -2.01 -16.00
CA LEU A 17 10.51 -2.87 -14.89
C LEU A 17 11.69 -3.59 -14.21
N VAL A 18 11.50 -3.98 -12.94
CA VAL A 18 12.45 -4.83 -12.21
C VAL A 18 12.56 -6.19 -12.87
N GLY A 19 13.80 -6.54 -13.26
CA GLY A 19 14.14 -7.73 -14.01
C GLY A 19 14.45 -7.49 -15.48
N ASP A 20 14.12 -6.31 -16.04
CA ASP A 20 14.61 -5.91 -17.36
C ASP A 20 16.13 -5.75 -17.37
N VAL A 21 16.73 -5.73 -18.55
CA VAL A 21 18.17 -5.50 -18.70
C VAL A 21 18.39 -4.23 -19.52
N ILE A 22 19.18 -3.30 -18.99
CA ILE A 22 19.56 -2.06 -19.67
C ILE A 22 21.06 -1.85 -19.53
N ALA A 23 21.75 -1.56 -20.64
CA ALA A 23 23.21 -1.46 -20.68
C ALA A 23 23.91 -2.64 -19.98
N GLU A 24 23.48 -3.87 -20.31
CA GLU A 24 23.98 -5.14 -19.76
C GLU A 24 23.77 -5.35 -18.24
N ARG A 25 23.03 -4.47 -17.57
CA ARG A 25 22.75 -4.56 -16.14
C ARG A 25 21.27 -4.85 -15.90
N ARG A 26 20.97 -5.80 -15.02
CA ARG A 26 19.60 -6.12 -14.64
C ARG A 26 19.05 -5.07 -13.69
N VAL A 27 17.86 -4.56 -13.96
CA VAL A 27 17.16 -3.60 -13.11
C VAL A 27 16.71 -4.29 -11.83
N ALA A 28 17.14 -3.77 -10.69
CA ALA A 28 16.82 -4.31 -9.36
C ALA A 28 15.72 -3.51 -8.64
N GLY A 29 15.51 -2.25 -9.04
CA GLY A 29 14.51 -1.38 -8.42
C GLY A 29 14.70 0.09 -8.79
N PHE A 30 14.00 0.93 -8.06
CA PHE A 30 14.03 2.38 -8.19
C PHE A 30 14.15 3.00 -6.80
N GLY A 31 15.21 3.77 -6.61
CA GLY A 31 15.39 4.61 -5.42
C GLY A 31 14.92 6.03 -5.70
N TRP A 32 15.01 6.88 -4.69
CA TRP A 32 14.69 8.29 -4.80
C TRP A 32 15.69 9.10 -3.98
N LEU A 33 16.22 10.17 -4.57
CA LEU A 33 17.16 11.07 -3.91
C LEU A 33 16.91 12.49 -4.40
N MET A 34 16.42 13.33 -3.49
CA MET A 34 16.21 14.77 -3.75
C MET A 34 17.54 15.44 -4.11
N GLN A 35 17.68 15.95 -5.34
CA GLN A 35 18.91 16.61 -5.76
C GLN A 35 19.02 18.06 -5.26
N ASN A 36 17.89 18.75 -5.10
CA ASN A 36 17.87 20.22 -5.04
C ASN A 36 17.09 20.81 -3.84
N GLY A 37 17.28 20.30 -2.62
CA GLY A 37 16.71 20.91 -1.40
C GLY A 37 15.19 21.16 -1.49
N ASP A 38 14.74 22.37 -1.12
CA ASP A 38 13.31 22.77 -1.08
C ASP A 38 12.58 22.81 -2.43
N VAL A 39 13.23 22.40 -3.53
CA VAL A 39 12.56 22.28 -4.84
C VAL A 39 11.64 21.07 -4.86
N ALA A 40 10.48 21.25 -5.48
CA ALA A 40 9.44 20.25 -5.53
C ALA A 40 9.89 19.01 -6.35
N SER A 41 9.89 17.81 -5.75
CA SER A 41 10.32 16.52 -6.32
C SER A 41 9.87 16.28 -7.79
N THR A 42 10.70 15.71 -8.65
CA THR A 42 10.40 15.40 -10.07
C THR A 42 10.98 14.03 -10.47
N HIS A 43 10.72 13.55 -11.69
CA HIS A 43 11.35 12.33 -12.22
C HIS A 43 12.90 12.38 -12.20
N LEU A 44 13.50 13.57 -12.18
CA LEU A 44 14.96 13.72 -12.06
C LEU A 44 15.49 13.31 -10.67
N ASP A 45 14.61 13.11 -9.67
CA ASP A 45 14.97 12.61 -8.34
C ASP A 45 14.88 11.08 -8.24
N ASP A 46 14.29 10.41 -9.22
CA ASP A 46 14.26 8.95 -9.27
C ASP A 46 15.65 8.40 -9.63
N ARG A 47 16.01 7.26 -9.03
CA ARG A 47 17.30 6.58 -9.24
C ARG A 47 17.12 5.16 -9.72
N LEU A 48 17.76 4.82 -10.82
CA LEU A 48 17.78 3.46 -11.34
C LEU A 48 18.71 2.61 -10.47
N LEU A 49 18.15 1.56 -9.86
CA LEU A 49 18.90 0.54 -9.13
C LEU A 49 19.07 -0.68 -10.02
N VAL A 50 20.24 -1.29 -9.96
CA VAL A 50 20.57 -2.53 -10.67
C VAL A 50 21.26 -3.49 -9.72
N ASP A 51 21.35 -4.77 -10.11
CA ASP A 51 21.98 -5.81 -9.29
C ASP A 51 23.38 -5.35 -8.80
N GLY A 52 23.62 -5.52 -7.49
CA GLY A 52 24.83 -5.11 -6.78
C GLY A 52 24.70 -3.79 -6.01
N ASP A 53 23.69 -2.96 -6.31
CA ASP A 53 23.46 -1.69 -5.60
C ASP A 53 22.87 -1.89 -4.18
N GLU A 54 22.46 -3.11 -3.80
CA GLU A 54 21.88 -3.45 -2.49
C GLU A 54 22.80 -3.11 -1.31
N HIS A 55 24.12 -3.15 -1.56
CA HIS A 55 25.12 -2.90 -0.54
C HIS A 55 25.40 -1.42 -0.29
N LEU A 56 24.96 -0.54 -1.19
CA LEU A 56 25.20 0.90 -1.11
C LEU A 56 24.49 1.52 0.09
N PRO A 57 25.07 2.58 0.70
CA PRO A 57 24.45 3.28 1.83
C PRO A 57 23.25 4.15 1.41
N GLY A 58 23.09 4.42 0.11
CA GLY A 58 22.02 5.24 -0.44
C GLY A 58 21.87 5.03 -1.95
N PRO A 59 20.81 5.56 -2.57
CA PRO A 59 20.59 5.46 -4.00
C PRO A 59 21.77 6.07 -4.80
N PRO A 60 22.33 5.37 -5.82
CA PRO A 60 23.38 5.91 -6.66
C PRO A 60 22.86 7.07 -7.50
N ASN A 61 23.72 7.98 -7.96
CA ASN A 61 23.32 9.05 -8.88
C ASN A 61 23.20 8.52 -10.33
N ARG A 62 22.21 7.67 -10.57
CA ARG A 62 21.89 7.08 -11.87
C ARG A 62 20.44 7.43 -12.24
N PRO A 63 20.18 8.26 -13.26
CA PRO A 63 18.81 8.65 -13.61
C PRO A 63 18.00 7.45 -14.13
N VAL A 64 16.69 7.49 -13.92
CA VAL A 64 15.76 6.53 -14.51
C VAL A 64 15.38 6.99 -15.92
N PRO A 65 15.58 6.17 -16.96
CA PRO A 65 15.06 6.47 -18.29
C PRO A 65 13.54 6.66 -18.26
N GLN A 66 13.03 7.62 -19.03
CA GLN A 66 11.58 7.88 -19.06
C GLN A 66 10.78 6.79 -19.79
N THR A 67 11.44 6.03 -20.66
CA THR A 67 10.88 4.89 -21.42
C THR A 67 11.80 3.69 -21.26
N ALA A 68 11.31 2.49 -21.59
CA ALA A 68 12.15 1.29 -21.67
C ALA A 68 12.98 1.22 -22.97
N ASP A 69 13.15 2.33 -23.71
CA ASP A 69 13.91 2.32 -24.96
C ASP A 69 15.38 1.92 -24.71
N GLY A 70 15.86 0.96 -25.49
CA GLY A 70 17.19 0.37 -25.30
C GLY A 70 17.29 -0.67 -24.17
N ALA A 71 16.19 -0.98 -23.47
CA ALA A 71 16.13 -2.09 -22.53
C ALA A 71 15.63 -3.38 -23.19
N HIS A 72 16.19 -4.51 -22.79
CA HIS A 72 15.66 -5.83 -23.11
C HIS A 72 14.52 -6.15 -22.13
N SER A 73 13.29 -6.19 -22.64
CA SER A 73 12.09 -6.49 -21.88
C SER A 73 12.06 -7.97 -21.47
N LEU A 74 12.42 -8.25 -20.23
CA LEU A 74 12.38 -9.61 -19.65
C LEU A 74 11.33 -9.75 -18.55
N ALA A 75 10.93 -8.63 -17.93
CA ALA A 75 9.93 -8.63 -16.89
C ALA A 75 8.51 -8.45 -17.45
N ALA A 76 7.56 -9.16 -16.86
CA ALA A 76 6.14 -9.02 -17.14
C ALA A 76 5.57 -7.79 -16.40
N MET A 77 4.69 -7.04 -17.07
CA MET A 77 3.93 -5.96 -16.45
C MET A 77 2.87 -6.56 -15.52
N PRO A 78 2.77 -6.12 -14.25
CA PRO A 78 1.68 -6.55 -13.40
C PRO A 78 0.29 -6.25 -13.99
N PRO A 79 -0.71 -7.14 -13.77
CA PRO A 79 -0.66 -8.29 -12.87
C PRO A 79 -0.14 -9.59 -13.50
N ALA A 80 0.44 -9.56 -14.71
CA ALA A 80 0.96 -10.77 -15.37
C ALA A 80 2.18 -11.40 -14.67
N ASP A 81 2.71 -10.76 -13.63
CA ASP A 81 3.72 -11.30 -12.71
C ASP A 81 3.12 -12.23 -11.63
N LEU A 82 1.79 -12.31 -11.52
CA LEU A 82 1.09 -13.19 -10.61
C LEU A 82 0.56 -14.46 -11.32
N PRO A 83 0.47 -15.60 -10.61
CA PRO A 83 -0.29 -16.75 -11.08
C PRO A 83 -1.75 -16.39 -11.36
N ALA A 84 -2.34 -16.96 -12.42
CA ALA A 84 -3.72 -16.63 -12.85
C ALA A 84 -4.78 -16.80 -11.74
N HIS A 85 -4.61 -17.77 -10.84
CA HIS A 85 -5.53 -18.00 -9.72
C HIS A 85 -5.49 -16.91 -8.62
N ARG A 86 -4.57 -15.94 -8.72
CA ARG A 86 -4.45 -14.79 -7.80
C ARG A 86 -4.98 -13.49 -8.42
N VAL A 87 -5.51 -13.56 -9.63
CA VAL A 87 -6.08 -12.42 -10.35
C VAL A 87 -7.52 -12.78 -10.67
N HIS A 88 -8.45 -12.06 -10.07
CA HIS A 88 -9.87 -12.36 -10.12
C HIS A 88 -10.60 -11.25 -10.85
N ALA A 89 -11.52 -11.60 -11.74
CA ALA A 89 -12.50 -10.64 -12.22
C ALA A 89 -13.35 -10.21 -11.02
N ALA A 90 -13.52 -8.91 -10.80
CA ALA A 90 -14.23 -8.44 -9.61
C ALA A 90 -15.69 -8.90 -9.59
N GLU A 91 -16.32 -8.97 -10.76
CA GLU A 91 -17.68 -9.46 -10.93
C GLU A 91 -17.86 -10.94 -10.58
N SER A 92 -16.81 -11.76 -10.67
CA SER A 92 -16.90 -13.18 -10.30
C SER A 92 -16.91 -13.38 -8.79
N LEU A 93 -16.39 -12.42 -8.02
CA LEU A 93 -16.42 -12.43 -6.56
C LEU A 93 -17.73 -11.79 -6.04
N ASN A 94 -18.08 -10.62 -6.57
CA ASN A 94 -19.35 -9.97 -6.31
C ASN A 94 -19.73 -9.10 -7.53
N PRO A 95 -20.85 -9.39 -8.23
CA PRO A 95 -21.28 -8.65 -9.42
C PRO A 95 -21.44 -7.14 -9.24
N ALA A 96 -21.70 -6.67 -8.02
CA ALA A 96 -21.84 -5.24 -7.73
C ALA A 96 -20.49 -4.51 -7.62
N THR A 97 -19.37 -5.22 -7.47
CA THR A 97 -18.06 -4.63 -7.18
C THR A 97 -17.62 -3.58 -8.20
N PRO A 98 -17.69 -3.82 -9.53
CA PRO A 98 -17.31 -2.80 -10.51
C PRO A 98 -18.12 -1.50 -10.39
N VAL A 99 -19.44 -1.63 -10.20
CA VAL A 99 -20.34 -0.47 -10.04
C VAL A 99 -20.04 0.28 -8.75
N ARG A 100 -19.82 -0.44 -7.64
CA ARG A 100 -19.43 0.14 -6.35
C ARG A 100 -18.09 0.86 -6.42
N ALA A 101 -17.12 0.29 -7.13
CA ALA A 101 -15.82 0.94 -7.34
C ALA A 101 -15.99 2.26 -8.10
N GLY A 102 -16.79 2.27 -9.17
CA GLY A 102 -17.13 3.50 -9.88
C GLY A 102 -17.77 4.55 -8.96
N ALA A 103 -18.74 4.14 -8.14
CA ALA A 103 -19.40 5.00 -7.17
C ALA A 103 -18.44 5.53 -6.08
N LEU A 104 -17.45 4.73 -5.65
CA LEU A 104 -16.41 5.16 -4.70
C LEU A 104 -15.53 6.27 -5.28
N LEU A 105 -15.13 6.13 -6.55
CA LEU A 105 -14.34 7.16 -7.25
C LEU A 105 -15.12 8.46 -7.41
N ASP A 106 -16.44 8.37 -7.54
CA ASP A 106 -17.36 9.50 -7.71
C ASP A 106 -18.04 9.96 -6.41
N LEU A 107 -17.63 9.42 -5.26
CA LEU A 107 -18.30 9.63 -3.98
C LEU A 107 -18.43 11.13 -3.65
N ARG A 108 -19.67 11.58 -3.45
CA ARG A 108 -19.96 13.00 -3.21
C ARG A 108 -19.32 13.45 -1.89
N GLY A 109 -18.54 14.53 -1.96
CA GLY A 109 -17.86 15.10 -0.80
C GLY A 109 -16.50 14.47 -0.49
N ALA A 110 -16.14 13.37 -1.15
CA ALA A 110 -14.84 12.75 -0.98
C ALA A 110 -13.72 13.65 -1.52
N PRO A 111 -12.57 13.76 -0.82
CA PRO A 111 -11.49 14.67 -1.20
C PRO A 111 -10.79 14.26 -2.52
N TRP A 112 -10.73 12.96 -2.85
CA TRP A 112 -10.08 12.47 -4.07
C TRP A 112 -10.87 12.70 -5.37
N ARG A 113 -12.20 12.89 -5.28
CA ARG A 113 -13.12 12.88 -6.43
C ARG A 113 -12.66 13.76 -7.62
N PRO A 114 -12.18 15.00 -7.42
CA PRO A 114 -11.77 15.85 -8.55
C PRO A 114 -10.54 15.32 -9.31
N LEU A 115 -9.68 14.54 -8.64
CA LEU A 115 -8.36 14.15 -9.13
C LEU A 115 -8.30 12.71 -9.63
N ILE A 116 -9.00 11.78 -8.99
CA ILE A 116 -8.68 10.36 -9.11
C ILE A 116 -8.85 9.80 -10.53
N ARG A 117 -9.95 10.11 -11.23
CA ARG A 117 -10.19 9.61 -12.60
C ARG A 117 -9.19 10.19 -13.61
N PRO A 118 -8.97 11.53 -13.65
CA PRO A 118 -7.90 12.10 -14.48
C PRO A 118 -6.53 11.49 -14.20
N LEU A 119 -6.21 11.25 -12.92
CA LEU A 119 -4.92 10.69 -12.54
C LEU A 119 -4.76 9.22 -12.99
N LEU A 120 -5.80 8.38 -12.83
CA LEU A 120 -5.80 7.00 -13.34
C LEU A 120 -5.52 6.98 -14.85
N ALA A 121 -6.23 7.83 -15.61
CA ALA A 121 -6.03 7.95 -17.05
C ALA A 121 -4.63 8.45 -17.41
N ALA A 122 -4.12 9.47 -16.71
CA ALA A 122 -2.79 10.03 -16.96
C ALA A 122 -1.67 9.03 -16.67
N VAL A 123 -1.78 8.24 -15.58
CA VAL A 123 -0.81 7.18 -15.28
C VAL A 123 -0.87 6.08 -16.34
N HIS A 124 -2.06 5.62 -16.70
CA HIS A 124 -2.23 4.58 -17.72
C HIS A 124 -1.69 5.02 -19.10
N ALA A 125 -1.88 6.27 -19.48
CA ALA A 125 -1.32 6.83 -20.73
C ALA A 125 0.22 6.77 -20.78
N THR A 126 0.90 6.69 -19.64
CA THR A 126 2.37 6.51 -19.57
C THR A 126 2.81 5.04 -19.55
N GLY A 127 1.87 4.09 -19.69
CA GLY A 127 2.13 2.65 -19.67
C GLY A 127 2.33 2.05 -18.29
N HIS A 128 2.28 2.87 -17.24
CA HIS A 128 2.28 2.41 -15.87
C HIS A 128 0.89 1.96 -15.41
N ARG A 129 0.85 1.29 -14.26
CA ARG A 129 -0.37 0.81 -13.62
C ARG A 129 -0.58 1.49 -12.28
N LEU A 130 -1.84 1.70 -11.93
CA LEU A 130 -2.28 2.35 -10.69
C LEU A 130 -3.52 1.61 -10.17
N TRP A 131 -3.49 1.21 -8.91
CA TRP A 131 -4.52 0.42 -8.26
C TRP A 131 -4.97 1.09 -6.98
N LEU A 132 -6.24 0.84 -6.60
CA LEU A 132 -6.66 1.06 -5.24
C LEU A 132 -5.98 0.01 -4.35
N ALA A 133 -5.53 0.42 -3.17
CA ALA A 133 -4.74 -0.41 -2.28
C ALA A 133 -5.22 -0.31 -0.83
N GLY A 134 -4.75 -1.24 0.00
CA GLY A 134 -4.91 -1.14 1.45
C GLY A 134 -6.38 -1.09 1.86
N GLY A 135 -6.74 -0.05 2.62
CA GLY A 135 -8.11 0.09 3.14
C GLY A 135 -9.17 0.19 2.05
N ALA A 136 -8.91 0.95 0.98
CA ALA A 136 -9.87 1.14 -0.09
C ALA A 136 -10.18 -0.15 -0.85
N ALA A 137 -9.16 -0.94 -1.19
CA ALA A 137 -9.36 -2.23 -1.87
C ALA A 137 -10.05 -3.24 -0.95
N ARG A 138 -9.58 -3.38 0.30
CA ARG A 138 -10.16 -4.30 1.28
C ARG A 138 -11.63 -4.00 1.56
N ASP A 139 -11.95 -2.74 1.86
CA ASP A 139 -13.31 -2.34 2.25
C ASP A 139 -14.27 -2.43 1.05
N LEU A 140 -13.79 -2.19 -0.18
CA LEU A 140 -14.55 -2.44 -1.41
C LEU A 140 -14.88 -3.93 -1.58
N VAL A 141 -13.90 -4.82 -1.40
CA VAL A 141 -14.07 -6.28 -1.53
C VAL A 141 -14.98 -6.85 -0.44
N ALA A 142 -14.87 -6.33 0.79
CA ALA A 142 -15.70 -6.72 1.93
C ALA A 142 -17.11 -6.11 1.92
N ASP A 143 -17.50 -5.45 0.82
CA ASP A 143 -18.80 -4.80 0.63
C ASP A 143 -19.16 -3.73 1.69
N VAL A 144 -18.15 -3.16 2.37
CA VAL A 144 -18.32 -2.12 3.41
C VAL A 144 -19.00 -0.88 2.80
N PRO A 145 -19.93 -0.22 3.52
CA PRO A 145 -20.58 1.00 3.04
C PRO A 145 -19.57 2.04 2.55
N LEU A 146 -19.78 2.59 1.34
CA LEU A 146 -18.82 3.51 0.72
C LEU A 146 -18.58 4.79 1.55
N SER A 147 -19.54 5.20 2.38
CA SER A 147 -19.42 6.32 3.31
C SER A 147 -18.38 6.09 4.42
N GLU A 148 -18.00 4.85 4.67
CA GLU A 148 -17.01 4.47 5.69
C GLU A 148 -15.60 4.33 5.12
N VAL A 149 -15.45 4.38 3.79
CA VAL A 149 -14.14 4.47 3.14
C VAL A 149 -13.62 5.89 3.34
N ASN A 150 -12.64 6.03 4.24
CA ASN A 150 -12.18 7.34 4.73
C ASN A 150 -11.05 7.95 3.89
N ASP A 151 -10.27 7.11 3.23
CA ASP A 151 -9.06 7.45 2.49
C ASP A 151 -8.95 6.62 1.21
N LEU A 152 -8.25 7.19 0.22
CA LEU A 152 -7.94 6.52 -1.03
C LEU A 152 -6.43 6.31 -1.13
N ASP A 153 -6.01 5.15 -0.65
CA ASP A 153 -4.64 4.67 -0.80
C ASP A 153 -4.45 4.07 -2.19
N LEU A 154 -3.39 4.48 -2.85
CA LEU A 154 -3.03 4.02 -4.19
C LEU A 154 -1.67 3.32 -4.18
N SER A 155 -1.53 2.32 -5.06
CA SER A 155 -0.25 1.70 -5.34
C SER A 155 -0.09 1.44 -6.82
N GLY A 156 1.15 1.33 -7.31
CA GLY A 156 1.39 1.28 -8.74
C GLY A 156 2.86 1.10 -9.10
N THR A 157 3.10 1.04 -10.41
CA THR A 157 4.44 0.80 -10.97
C THR A 157 5.23 2.09 -11.23
N VAL A 158 4.68 3.25 -10.89
CA VAL A 158 5.31 4.55 -11.15
C VAL A 158 6.35 4.87 -10.05
N PRO A 159 7.60 5.19 -10.38
CA PRO A 159 8.54 5.77 -9.41
C PRO A 159 8.04 7.09 -8.80
N ALA A 160 8.51 7.44 -7.60
CA ALA A 160 7.93 8.54 -6.81
C ALA A 160 8.09 9.93 -7.49
N GLY A 161 9.25 10.20 -8.09
CA GLY A 161 9.51 11.42 -8.83
C GLY A 161 8.61 11.54 -10.08
N ARG A 162 8.53 10.47 -10.88
CA ARG A 162 7.68 10.41 -12.07
C ARG A 162 6.20 10.53 -11.72
N PHE A 163 5.75 9.89 -10.65
CA PHE A 163 4.37 10.02 -10.16
C PHE A 163 4.06 11.47 -9.79
N THR A 164 5.04 12.17 -9.19
CA THR A 164 4.90 13.59 -8.84
C THR A 164 4.71 14.46 -10.07
N ASP A 165 5.45 14.21 -11.17
CA ASP A 165 5.29 14.95 -12.42
C ASP A 165 3.92 14.73 -13.06
N ILE A 166 3.48 13.46 -13.17
CA ILE A 166 2.16 13.10 -13.71
C ILE A 166 1.06 13.77 -12.90
N THR A 167 1.17 13.71 -11.56
CA THR A 167 0.19 14.31 -10.65
C THR A 167 0.14 15.82 -10.80
N ARG A 168 1.29 16.52 -10.86
CA ARG A 168 1.32 17.97 -11.05
C ARG A 168 0.78 18.41 -12.39
N GLN A 169 1.09 17.68 -13.47
CA GLN A 169 0.51 17.96 -14.79
C GLN A 169 -1.01 17.81 -14.75
N THR A 170 -1.51 16.75 -14.12
CA THR A 170 -2.95 16.51 -13.94
C THR A 170 -3.60 17.63 -13.12
N LEU A 171 -3.02 18.01 -11.99
CA LEU A 171 -3.51 19.12 -11.15
C LEU A 171 -3.54 20.45 -11.91
N ARG A 172 -2.51 20.77 -12.71
CA ARG A 172 -2.51 21.97 -13.55
C ARG A 172 -3.63 21.95 -14.58
N ALA A 173 -3.84 20.83 -15.26
CA ALA A 173 -4.93 20.68 -16.23
C ALA A 173 -6.32 20.84 -15.60
N LEU A 174 -6.46 20.50 -14.32
CA LEU A 174 -7.70 20.67 -13.54
C LEU A 174 -7.84 22.05 -12.88
N GLY A 175 -6.87 22.96 -13.05
CA GLY A 175 -6.87 24.25 -12.37
C GLY A 175 -6.64 24.17 -10.85
N MET A 176 -5.98 23.10 -10.38
CA MET A 176 -5.70 22.79 -8.97
C MET A 176 -4.20 22.91 -8.64
N SER A 177 -3.49 23.82 -9.32
CA SER A 177 -2.02 23.98 -9.21
C SER A 177 -1.52 24.39 -7.81
N GLU A 178 -2.41 24.90 -6.97
CA GLU A 178 -2.16 25.28 -5.59
C GLU A 178 -2.08 24.06 -4.63
N CYS A 179 -2.48 22.88 -5.09
CA CYS A 179 -2.28 21.64 -4.33
C CYS A 179 -0.80 21.27 -4.29
N GLN A 180 -0.30 20.95 -3.10
CA GLN A 180 1.08 20.51 -2.88
C GLN A 180 1.22 19.02 -3.11
N VAL A 181 2.27 18.61 -3.81
CA VAL A 181 2.64 17.21 -4.00
C VAL A 181 3.97 16.97 -3.31
N THR A 182 3.98 16.14 -2.27
CA THR A 182 5.15 15.85 -1.43
C THR A 182 5.53 14.38 -1.50
N VAL A 183 6.83 14.08 -1.44
CA VAL A 183 7.34 12.71 -1.27
C VAL A 183 7.97 12.60 0.11
N ASN A 184 7.60 11.58 0.88
CA ASN A 184 8.29 11.27 2.13
C ASN A 184 9.57 10.47 1.83
N PRO A 185 10.78 10.99 2.16
CA PRO A 185 12.03 10.30 1.84
C PRO A 185 12.19 8.92 2.48
N SER A 186 11.58 8.67 3.65
CA SER A 186 11.75 7.42 4.39
C SER A 186 10.79 6.31 3.97
N SER A 187 9.69 6.65 3.29
CA SER A 187 8.67 5.66 2.86
C SER A 187 8.36 5.72 1.37
N LEU A 188 8.86 6.73 0.66
CA LEU A 188 8.56 7.08 -0.72
C LEU A 188 7.06 7.27 -1.00
N VAL A 189 6.27 7.50 0.06
CA VAL A 189 4.86 7.82 -0.07
C VAL A 189 4.72 9.22 -0.63
N CYS A 190 4.00 9.33 -1.74
CA CYS A 190 3.59 10.57 -2.35
C CYS A 190 2.23 11.00 -1.77
N SER A 191 2.09 12.26 -1.37
CA SER A 191 0.83 12.80 -0.86
C SER A 191 0.44 14.05 -1.65
N VAL A 192 -0.86 14.19 -1.93
CA VAL A 192 -1.44 15.41 -2.51
C VAL A 192 -2.23 16.14 -1.43
N LEU A 193 -1.83 17.37 -1.12
CA LEU A 193 -2.43 18.19 -0.07
C LEU A 193 -3.07 19.45 -0.68
N PRO A 194 -4.35 19.74 -0.39
CA PRO A 194 -4.95 21.02 -0.77
C PRO A 194 -4.40 22.16 0.11
N PRO A 195 -4.38 23.41 -0.37
CA PRO A 195 -3.72 24.55 0.30
C PRO A 195 -4.32 24.91 1.67
N LYS A 196 -5.61 24.62 1.89
CA LYS A 196 -6.38 25.07 3.07
C LYS A 196 -6.92 23.94 3.94
N ARG A 197 -6.70 22.67 3.59
CA ARG A 197 -7.20 21.53 4.38
C ARG A 197 -6.03 20.63 4.78
N LYS A 198 -6.15 20.04 5.97
CA LYS A 198 -5.20 19.04 6.48
C LYS A 198 -5.46 17.64 5.92
N THR A 199 -6.61 17.42 5.29
CA THR A 199 -6.97 16.14 4.69
C THR A 199 -6.34 16.02 3.31
N ARG A 200 -5.57 14.96 3.10
CA ARG A 200 -4.97 14.63 1.80
C ARG A 200 -6.04 14.28 0.79
N LEU A 201 -5.81 14.62 -0.48
CA LEU A 201 -6.68 14.18 -1.57
C LEU A 201 -6.46 12.70 -1.83
N ILE A 202 -5.20 12.28 -1.93
CA ILE A 202 -4.76 10.90 -2.16
C ILE A 202 -3.41 10.65 -1.48
N GLU A 203 -3.11 9.39 -1.20
CA GLU A 203 -1.76 8.89 -0.95
C GLU A 203 -1.39 7.83 -2.01
N TYR A 204 -0.15 7.86 -2.47
CA TYR A 204 0.38 6.90 -3.43
C TYR A 204 1.70 6.34 -2.93
N ARG A 205 1.88 5.03 -3.04
CA ARG A 205 3.14 4.35 -2.76
C ARG A 205 3.44 3.37 -3.90
N GLY A 206 4.62 3.52 -4.52
CA GLY A 206 5.11 2.51 -5.47
C GLY A 206 5.24 1.14 -4.79
N LEU A 207 5.27 0.08 -5.58
CA LEU A 207 5.41 -1.30 -5.07
C LEU A 207 6.71 -1.44 -4.28
N SER A 208 6.67 -1.81 -2.99
CA SER A 208 7.87 -1.88 -2.16
C SER A 208 8.87 -2.93 -2.64
N LYS A 209 10.16 -2.57 -2.53
CA LYS A 209 11.30 -3.45 -2.81
C LYS A 209 12.23 -3.45 -1.60
N GLY A 210 12.44 -4.61 -0.98
CA GLY A 210 13.49 -4.74 0.03
C GLY A 210 14.80 -5.24 -0.54
N GLY A 211 15.73 -5.55 0.38
CA GLY A 211 17.11 -5.89 0.06
C GLY A 211 18.06 -4.68 0.03
N PHE A 212 17.52 -3.46 0.02
CA PHE A 212 18.30 -2.22 0.07
C PHE A 212 18.38 -1.65 1.48
N LYS A 213 19.48 -0.95 1.80
CA LYS A 213 19.67 -0.22 3.07
C LYS A 213 18.89 1.10 3.15
N PHE A 214 18.15 1.42 2.09
CA PHE A 214 17.37 2.63 1.93
C PHE A 214 16.04 2.28 1.27
N PRO A 215 15.01 3.14 1.36
CA PRO A 215 13.72 2.90 0.73
C PRO A 215 13.85 2.74 -0.79
N ALA A 216 13.27 1.68 -1.33
CA ALA A 216 13.22 1.40 -2.74
C ALA A 216 11.83 0.90 -3.15
N VAL A 217 11.48 1.15 -4.41
CA VAL A 217 10.30 0.58 -5.05
C VAL A 217 10.72 -0.32 -6.21
N GLY A 218 9.92 -1.33 -6.48
CA GLY A 218 10.09 -2.26 -7.58
C GLY A 218 8.89 -2.25 -8.50
N SER A 219 8.66 -3.38 -9.16
CA SER A 219 7.54 -3.54 -10.10
C SER A 219 6.83 -4.90 -9.98
N ARG A 220 6.97 -5.58 -8.84
CA ARG A 220 6.38 -6.91 -8.60
C ARG A 220 5.39 -6.87 -7.45
N LEU A 221 4.19 -7.40 -7.68
CA LEU A 221 3.11 -7.40 -6.70
C LEU A 221 3.38 -8.34 -5.53
N SER A 222 3.93 -9.53 -5.82
CA SER A 222 4.24 -10.55 -4.82
C SER A 222 5.29 -10.08 -3.82
N GLU A 223 6.24 -9.25 -4.26
CA GLU A 223 7.25 -8.65 -3.41
C GLU A 223 6.68 -7.52 -2.54
N ASP A 224 5.89 -6.60 -3.11
CA ASP A 224 5.23 -5.54 -2.32
C ASP A 224 4.37 -6.12 -1.17
N ALA A 225 3.69 -7.24 -1.42
CA ALA A 225 2.87 -7.92 -0.42
C ALA A 225 3.63 -8.22 0.87
N GLN A 226 4.91 -8.60 0.78
CA GLN A 226 5.76 -8.95 1.92
C GLN A 226 6.09 -7.76 2.83
N TYR A 227 5.82 -6.53 2.37
CA TYR A 227 6.02 -5.31 3.16
C TYR A 227 4.71 -4.72 3.69
N ARG A 228 3.59 -5.36 3.41
CA ARG A 228 2.28 -5.00 3.97
C ARG A 228 2.09 -5.67 5.32
N ASP A 229 1.15 -5.16 6.09
CA ASP A 229 0.90 -5.66 7.44
C ASP A 229 0.20 -7.02 7.42
N PHE A 230 -0.97 -7.11 6.77
CA PHE A 230 -1.81 -8.31 6.72
C PHE A 230 -2.18 -8.68 5.28
N ALA A 231 -2.45 -9.97 5.05
CA ALA A 231 -2.88 -10.49 3.75
C ALA A 231 -4.08 -9.76 3.15
N PHE A 232 -5.13 -9.53 3.94
CA PHE A 232 -6.31 -8.79 3.49
C PHE A 232 -6.02 -7.32 3.13
N ASN A 233 -4.90 -6.73 3.58
CA ASN A 233 -4.46 -5.38 3.22
C ASN A 233 -3.49 -5.37 2.02
N ALA A 234 -3.10 -6.55 1.54
CA ALA A 234 -2.33 -6.74 0.32
C ALA A 234 -3.19 -6.85 -0.93
N LEU A 235 -4.51 -6.91 -0.78
CA LEU A 235 -5.44 -6.82 -1.88
C LEU A 235 -5.29 -5.49 -2.63
N LEU A 236 -5.35 -5.59 -3.96
CA LEU A 236 -5.32 -4.46 -4.87
C LEU A 236 -6.52 -4.56 -5.81
N TYR A 237 -7.07 -3.41 -6.18
CA TYR A 237 -8.18 -3.32 -7.12
C TYR A 237 -7.81 -2.45 -8.33
N ASP A 238 -7.92 -3.01 -9.52
CA ASP A 238 -7.77 -2.30 -10.78
C ASP A 238 -9.11 -1.70 -11.22
N ALA A 239 -9.18 -0.37 -11.19
CA ALA A 239 -10.40 0.35 -11.54
C ALA A 239 -10.64 0.48 -13.04
N LEU A 240 -9.65 0.19 -13.89
CA LEU A 240 -9.78 0.23 -15.34
C LEU A 240 -10.16 -1.16 -15.88
N ASP A 241 -9.51 -2.21 -15.37
CA ASP A 241 -9.75 -3.59 -15.83
C ASP A 241 -10.76 -4.35 -14.96
N HIS A 242 -11.23 -3.75 -13.86
CA HIS A 242 -12.13 -4.38 -12.88
C HIS A 242 -11.61 -5.72 -12.35
N GLN A 243 -10.32 -5.75 -12.02
CA GLN A 243 -9.65 -6.93 -11.47
C GLN A 243 -9.30 -6.73 -10.00
N ILE A 244 -9.37 -7.81 -9.23
CA ILE A 244 -8.83 -7.90 -7.88
C ILE A 244 -7.60 -8.78 -7.93
N MET A 245 -6.48 -8.25 -7.44
CA MET A 245 -5.25 -9.01 -7.29
C MET A 245 -5.06 -9.36 -5.81
N ASP A 246 -4.74 -10.62 -5.56
CA ASP A 246 -4.35 -11.15 -4.25
C ASP A 246 -2.88 -11.62 -4.29
N PRO A 247 -1.92 -10.70 -4.17
CA PRO A 247 -0.51 -11.06 -4.30
C PRO A 247 -0.01 -12.00 -3.18
N SER A 248 -0.63 -11.97 -2.00
CA SER A 248 -0.29 -12.91 -0.92
C SER A 248 -0.86 -14.31 -1.17
N GLY A 249 -1.98 -14.40 -1.90
CA GLY A 249 -2.67 -15.63 -2.26
C GLY A 249 -3.61 -16.16 -1.17
N THR A 250 -3.72 -15.45 -0.05
CA THR A 250 -4.66 -15.77 1.05
C THR A 250 -5.48 -14.55 1.45
N GLY A 251 -5.24 -13.37 0.86
CA GLY A 251 -5.86 -12.12 1.29
C GLY A 251 -7.38 -12.12 1.11
N LEU A 252 -7.88 -12.76 0.04
CA LEU A 252 -9.32 -12.93 -0.18
C LEU A 252 -9.94 -13.88 0.83
N ASP A 253 -9.35 -15.05 1.03
CA ASP A 253 -9.84 -16.06 1.98
C ASP A 253 -9.79 -15.52 3.42
N ASP A 254 -8.72 -14.80 3.78
CA ASP A 254 -8.54 -14.19 5.10
C ASP A 254 -9.58 -13.08 5.37
N LEU A 255 -10.09 -12.42 4.31
CA LEU A 255 -11.07 -11.34 4.42
C LEU A 255 -12.52 -11.82 4.38
N LEU A 256 -12.82 -12.77 3.48
CA LEU A 256 -14.17 -13.23 3.14
C LEU A 256 -14.54 -14.55 3.81
N GLY A 257 -13.58 -15.23 4.45
CA GLY A 257 -13.81 -16.45 5.19
C GLY A 257 -14.80 -16.28 6.35
N LYS A 258 -15.25 -17.42 6.91
CA LYS A 258 -16.17 -17.43 8.06
C LYS A 258 -15.62 -16.62 9.24
N GLU A 259 -14.31 -16.69 9.45
CA GLU A 259 -13.59 -15.89 10.42
C GLU A 259 -12.63 -14.98 9.67
N ARG A 260 -12.53 -13.71 10.07
CA ARG A 260 -11.51 -12.82 9.51
C ARG A 260 -10.16 -13.21 10.08
N ARG A 261 -9.24 -13.65 9.22
CA ARG A 261 -7.96 -14.21 9.61
C ARG A 261 -6.85 -13.17 9.55
N PHE A 262 -6.11 -13.02 10.65
CA PHE A 262 -5.04 -12.03 10.77
C PHE A 262 -3.69 -12.66 10.41
N THR A 263 -3.44 -12.87 9.12
CA THR A 263 -2.16 -13.39 8.61
C THR A 263 -1.15 -12.25 8.39
N PRO A 264 -0.12 -12.10 9.24
CA PRO A 264 0.88 -11.06 9.06
C PRO A 264 1.78 -11.38 7.85
N LEU A 265 2.06 -10.39 7.01
CA LEU A 265 2.97 -10.54 5.88
C LEU A 265 4.35 -9.89 6.10
N ASN A 266 4.39 -8.84 6.92
CA ASN A 266 5.56 -7.98 7.02
C ASN A 266 6.81 -8.76 7.48
N VAL A 267 7.79 -8.88 6.58
CA VAL A 267 9.05 -9.61 6.81
C VAL A 267 10.12 -8.80 7.55
N SER A 268 9.87 -7.53 7.89
CA SER A 268 10.83 -6.68 8.58
C SER A 268 11.08 -7.18 10.00
N ASP A 269 12.34 -7.24 10.44
CA ASP A 269 12.66 -7.51 11.85
C ASP A 269 12.78 -6.23 12.69
N ASP A 270 12.47 -5.06 12.11
CA ASP A 270 12.44 -3.78 12.81
C ASP A 270 11.42 -3.79 13.98
N PRO A 271 11.84 -3.53 15.22
CA PRO A 271 10.97 -3.56 16.39
C PRO A 271 9.75 -2.65 16.29
N LEU A 272 9.92 -1.42 15.76
CA LEU A 272 8.80 -0.48 15.62
C LEU A 272 7.78 -1.00 14.61
N THR A 273 8.23 -1.54 13.48
CA THR A 273 7.38 -2.13 12.45
C THR A 273 6.56 -3.30 13.02
N GLN A 274 7.20 -4.19 13.78
CA GLN A 274 6.51 -5.30 14.43
C GLN A 274 5.49 -4.82 15.50
N ALA A 275 5.85 -3.81 16.29
CA ALA A 275 4.93 -3.19 17.24
C ALA A 275 3.73 -2.51 16.54
N MET A 276 3.95 -1.88 15.39
CA MET A 276 2.90 -1.28 14.56
C MET A 276 1.95 -2.32 13.98
N VAL A 277 2.42 -3.51 13.60
CA VAL A 277 1.54 -4.61 13.17
C VAL A 277 0.57 -5.01 14.29
N ILE A 278 1.04 -5.11 15.53
CA ILE A 278 0.20 -5.43 16.69
C ILE A 278 -0.85 -4.33 16.93
N VAL A 279 -0.47 -3.05 16.85
CA VAL A 279 -1.40 -1.92 16.96
C VAL A 279 -2.44 -1.95 15.85
N ARG A 280 -2.03 -2.27 14.61
CA ARG A 280 -2.96 -2.40 13.48
C ARG A 280 -3.89 -3.60 13.63
N ALA A 281 -3.44 -4.71 14.22
CA ALA A 281 -4.32 -5.83 14.55
C ALA A 281 -5.46 -5.36 15.48
N ALA A 282 -5.12 -4.64 16.55
CA ALA A 282 -6.10 -4.08 17.48
C ALA A 282 -7.05 -3.11 16.78
N LYS A 283 -6.54 -2.21 15.92
CA LYS A 283 -7.35 -1.29 15.10
C LYS A 283 -8.41 -2.06 14.32
N PHE A 284 -8.03 -3.08 13.55
CA PHE A 284 -8.96 -3.78 12.67
C PHE A 284 -9.94 -4.66 13.45
N ALA A 285 -9.46 -5.44 14.42
CA ALA A 285 -10.33 -6.30 15.21
C ALA A 285 -11.39 -5.50 15.98
N LEU A 286 -11.01 -4.35 16.53
CA LEU A 286 -11.94 -3.51 17.29
C LEU A 286 -12.92 -2.77 16.37
N ARG A 287 -12.44 -2.20 15.24
CA ARG A 287 -13.33 -1.58 14.23
C ARG A 287 -14.37 -2.59 13.75
N TRP A 288 -13.94 -3.79 13.38
CA TRP A 288 -14.84 -4.81 12.86
C TRP A 288 -15.85 -5.37 13.86
N ARG A 289 -15.55 -5.33 15.17
CA ARG A 289 -16.55 -5.62 16.21
C ARG A 289 -17.57 -4.49 16.35
N GLU A 290 -17.15 -3.23 16.19
CA GLU A 290 -18.06 -2.10 16.23
C GLU A 290 -19.01 -2.10 15.01
N ASP A 291 -18.48 -2.43 13.83
CA ASP A 291 -19.24 -2.52 12.58
C ASP A 291 -20.23 -3.70 12.55
N ASP A 292 -20.04 -4.70 13.43
CA ASP A 292 -20.95 -5.84 13.59
C ASP A 292 -21.48 -5.98 15.03
N PRO A 293 -22.49 -5.18 15.42
CA PRO A 293 -23.12 -5.27 16.75
C PRO A 293 -23.78 -6.63 17.03
N SER A 294 -24.03 -7.44 15.99
CA SER A 294 -24.63 -8.77 16.14
C SER A 294 -23.64 -9.82 16.66
N GLY A 295 -22.33 -9.51 16.62
CA GLY A 295 -21.27 -10.38 17.13
C GLY A 295 -21.04 -11.64 16.29
N VAL A 296 -21.44 -11.61 15.02
CA VAL A 296 -21.27 -12.71 14.06
C VAL A 296 -19.84 -12.77 13.54
N VAL A 297 -19.16 -11.64 13.41
CA VAL A 297 -17.76 -11.56 12.99
C VAL A 297 -16.86 -12.17 14.06
N THR A 298 -16.30 -13.34 13.75
CA THR A 298 -15.24 -13.96 14.54
C THR A 298 -13.88 -13.71 13.90
N PHE A 299 -12.82 -13.87 14.70
CA PHE A 299 -11.45 -13.64 14.29
C PHE A 299 -10.62 -14.90 14.46
N ASP A 300 -9.90 -15.26 13.42
CA ASP A 300 -8.79 -16.20 13.52
C ASP A 300 -7.49 -15.42 13.74
N LEU A 301 -7.02 -15.46 14.98
CA LEU A 301 -5.80 -14.79 15.41
C LEU A 301 -4.59 -15.72 15.48
N GLU A 302 -4.73 -17.02 15.17
CA GLU A 302 -3.64 -17.98 15.34
C GLU A 302 -2.36 -17.61 14.57
N PRO A 303 -2.41 -17.16 13.30
CA PRO A 303 -1.21 -16.71 12.59
C PRO A 303 -0.52 -15.52 13.27
N LEU A 304 -1.32 -14.55 13.73
CA LEU A 304 -0.82 -13.39 14.45
C LEU A 304 -0.20 -13.79 15.79
N LYS A 305 -0.85 -14.66 16.56
CA LYS A 305 -0.33 -15.16 17.84
C LYS A 305 1.00 -15.89 17.64
N ALA A 306 1.10 -16.75 16.63
CA ALA A 306 2.34 -17.44 16.28
C ALA A 306 3.46 -16.45 15.93
N ARG A 307 3.17 -15.42 15.12
CA ARG A 307 4.15 -14.37 14.82
C ARG A 307 4.57 -13.60 16.06
N ILE A 308 3.63 -13.19 16.92
CA ILE A 308 3.94 -12.47 18.16
C ILE A 308 4.79 -13.32 19.10
N ALA A 309 4.48 -14.61 19.27
CA ALA A 309 5.24 -15.51 20.13
C ALA A 309 6.70 -15.69 19.68
N ALA A 310 6.99 -15.48 18.40
CA ALA A 310 8.35 -15.50 17.85
C ALA A 310 9.11 -14.16 18.02
N LEU A 311 8.46 -13.09 18.49
CA LEU A 311 9.11 -11.80 18.70
C LEU A 311 9.95 -11.80 19.99
N PRO A 312 10.99 -10.94 20.07
CA PRO A 312 11.77 -10.79 21.30
C PRO A 312 10.87 -10.43 22.50
N PRO A 313 10.97 -11.12 23.65
CA PRO A 313 10.15 -10.82 24.83
C PRO A 313 10.27 -9.37 25.32
N MET A 314 11.42 -8.73 25.02
CA MET A 314 11.71 -7.35 25.37
C MET A 314 11.35 -6.34 24.27
N LEU A 315 10.48 -6.69 23.30
CA LEU A 315 10.09 -5.84 22.16
C LEU A 315 9.84 -4.37 22.56
N GLY A 316 9.02 -4.15 23.60
CA GLY A 316 8.72 -2.79 24.08
C GLY A 316 9.94 -2.03 24.61
N ARG A 317 10.95 -2.71 25.16
CA ARG A 317 12.20 -2.10 25.63
C ARG A 317 13.20 -1.81 24.52
N MET A 318 13.01 -2.40 23.34
CA MET A 318 13.85 -2.13 22.16
C MET A 318 13.46 -0.83 21.46
N LEU A 319 12.26 -0.30 21.74
CA LEU A 319 11.79 0.96 21.18
C LEU A 319 12.39 2.15 21.92
N SER A 320 12.94 3.10 21.18
CA SER A 320 13.37 4.40 21.69
C SER A 320 12.19 5.27 22.14
N SER A 321 12.48 6.33 22.89
CA SER A 321 11.46 7.27 23.38
C SER A 321 10.66 7.96 22.28
N SER A 322 11.28 8.24 21.12
CA SER A 322 10.62 8.83 19.96
C SER A 322 9.68 7.82 19.28
N GLU A 323 10.12 6.58 19.14
CA GLU A 323 9.33 5.48 18.57
C GLU A 323 8.11 5.16 19.44
N TRP A 324 8.28 5.11 20.76
CA TRP A 324 7.17 5.00 21.70
C TRP A 324 6.15 6.12 21.56
N ARG A 325 6.61 7.35 21.38
CA ARG A 325 5.73 8.52 21.16
C ARG A 325 4.96 8.37 19.85
N GLY A 326 5.64 7.94 18.78
CA GLY A 326 5.03 7.65 17.48
C GLY A 326 3.97 6.55 17.58
N LEU A 327 4.31 5.44 18.23
CA LEU A 327 3.42 4.29 18.45
C LEU A 327 2.17 4.67 19.26
N ARG A 328 2.34 5.41 20.37
CA ARG A 328 1.20 5.95 21.16
C ARG A 328 0.30 6.86 20.35
N ASN A 329 0.88 7.72 19.52
CA ASN A 329 0.11 8.61 18.64
C ASN A 329 -0.61 7.85 17.54
N ALA A 330 -0.02 6.79 16.99
CA ALA A 330 -0.68 5.91 16.03
C ALA A 330 -1.83 5.16 16.69
N TYR A 331 -1.60 4.57 17.86
CA TYR A 331 -2.60 3.87 18.66
C TYR A 331 -3.82 4.75 18.96
N ARG A 332 -3.61 5.91 19.59
CA ARG A 332 -4.69 6.85 19.96
C ARG A 332 -5.52 7.36 18.79
N ARG A 333 -4.92 7.49 17.60
CA ARG A 333 -5.64 7.94 16.40
C ARG A 333 -6.46 6.83 15.74
N SER A 334 -6.05 5.58 15.93
CA SER A 334 -6.58 4.44 15.17
C SER A 334 -7.52 3.56 15.98
N VAL A 335 -7.29 3.41 17.27
CA VAL A 335 -8.10 2.57 18.17
C VAL A 335 -9.06 3.46 18.93
N ARG A 336 -10.36 3.34 18.64
CA ARG A 336 -11.43 4.17 19.22
C ARG A 336 -12.37 3.44 20.19
N ALA A 337 -12.21 2.12 20.30
CA ALA A 337 -13.01 1.29 21.19
C ALA A 337 -12.83 1.66 22.67
N THR A 338 -13.72 1.16 23.53
CA THR A 338 -13.58 1.36 24.97
C THR A 338 -12.33 0.67 25.53
N THR A 339 -11.78 1.18 26.65
CA THR A 339 -10.65 0.56 27.37
C THR A 339 -10.92 -0.92 27.68
N GLN A 340 -12.16 -1.27 28.01
CA GLN A 340 -12.56 -2.65 28.28
C GLN A 340 -12.39 -3.54 27.05
N GLN A 341 -12.95 -3.15 25.90
CA GLN A 341 -12.79 -3.90 24.66
C GLN A 341 -11.32 -4.01 24.21
N GLN A 342 -10.54 -2.93 24.41
CA GLN A 342 -9.11 -2.94 24.12
C GLN A 342 -8.36 -3.97 24.99
N ARG A 343 -8.68 -4.06 26.29
CA ARG A 343 -8.11 -5.05 27.21
C ARG A 343 -8.52 -6.48 26.87
N GLU A 344 -9.78 -6.69 26.49
CA GLU A 344 -10.27 -8.00 26.04
C GLU A 344 -9.51 -8.48 24.80
N PHE A 345 -9.29 -7.60 23.82
CA PHE A 345 -8.46 -7.93 22.66
C PHE A 345 -7.01 -8.21 23.07
N ALA A 346 -6.40 -7.38 23.92
CA ALA A 346 -5.04 -7.59 24.39
C ALA A 346 -4.87 -8.94 25.11
N ALA A 347 -5.86 -9.37 25.89
CA ALA A 347 -5.86 -10.66 26.58
C ALA A 347 -5.82 -11.86 25.61
N MET A 348 -6.33 -11.71 24.39
CA MET A 348 -6.29 -12.73 23.34
C MET A 348 -4.88 -12.93 22.76
N LEU A 349 -3.96 -11.99 22.94
CA LEU A 349 -2.60 -12.08 22.41
C LEU A 349 -1.63 -12.70 23.43
N PRO A 350 -0.58 -13.42 22.97
CA PRO A 350 0.53 -13.83 23.83
C PRO A 350 1.47 -12.65 24.12
N GLN A 351 2.45 -12.86 25.01
CA GLN A 351 3.60 -11.97 25.12
C GLN A 351 4.47 -12.06 23.85
N PRO A 352 5.16 -10.97 23.46
CA PRO A 352 5.15 -9.63 24.08
C PRO A 352 3.96 -8.74 23.68
N GLY A 353 3.08 -9.20 22.78
CA GLY A 353 2.00 -8.37 22.21
C GLY A 353 0.97 -7.89 23.24
N ARG A 354 0.60 -8.75 24.20
CA ARG A 354 -0.28 -8.38 25.32
C ARG A 354 0.29 -7.21 26.13
N ASP A 355 1.56 -7.30 26.52
CA ASP A 355 2.22 -6.30 27.37
C ASP A 355 2.38 -4.97 26.64
N LEU A 356 2.70 -5.03 25.34
CA LEU A 356 2.75 -3.85 24.47
C LEU A 356 1.39 -3.11 24.47
N LEU A 357 0.28 -3.82 24.23
CA LEU A 357 -1.04 -3.20 24.20
C LEU A 357 -1.45 -2.67 25.59
N ASN A 358 -1.22 -3.42 26.67
CA ASN A 358 -1.51 -2.96 28.03
C ASN A 358 -0.75 -1.66 28.36
N THR A 359 0.51 -1.55 27.93
CA THR A 359 1.32 -0.33 28.08
C THR A 359 0.71 0.85 27.31
N LEU A 360 0.17 0.61 26.11
CA LEU A 360 -0.48 1.64 25.28
C LEU A 360 -1.85 2.07 25.83
N ILE A 361 -2.59 1.14 26.42
CA ILE A 361 -3.88 1.38 27.08
C ILE A 361 -3.71 2.25 28.33
N GLY A 362 -2.60 2.06 29.06
CA GLY A 362 -2.27 2.84 30.26
C GLY A 362 -2.04 2.01 31.52
N ASP A 363 -1.84 0.69 31.40
CA ASP A 363 -1.66 -0.23 32.54
C ASP A 363 -0.19 -0.36 33.00
N ALA A 364 0.76 0.43 32.46
CA ALA A 364 2.15 0.42 32.89
C ALA A 364 2.54 1.70 33.67
N ARG A 365 2.69 1.51 34.98
CA ARG A 365 3.54 2.27 35.90
C ARG A 365 5.02 1.94 35.65
#